data_AF-A0A498HFM4-F1
#
_entry.id   AF-A0A498HFM4-F1
#
_cell.length_a   1.000
_cell.length_b   1.000
_cell.length_c   1.000
_cell.angle_alpha   90.00
_cell.angle_beta   90.00
_cell.angle_gamma   90.00
#
_symmetry.space_group_name_H-M   'P 1'
#
loop_
_entity.id
_entity.type
_entity.pdbx_description
1 polymer ?
#
loop_
_entity_poly.entity_id
_entity_poly.type
_entity_poly.pdbx_seq_one_letter_code
_entity_poly.pdbx_strand_id
1 'polypeptide(L)'
;MQQVSRTAAIELSKPALNQNLLFLVESNVNHKELHEKGEKWMKDTASSYIIVNALFITIMFAATFIVPGGNNQETRFPIFLNEELFMVFIASDAISLFSSATSALMFLCILTSRYAKDDFLKSLPTKMIIGLSTFFISVATMMVAFSFALFIMLSDKSWIITPIIFLAEEYSIRKSNSGYKILKAYNI
;
A
#
# COMPACT_ATOMS: atom_id res chain seq x y z
N MET A 1 -67.74 6.14 37.69
CA MET A 1 -66.76 5.03 37.86
C MET A 1 -65.89 4.76 36.63
N GLN A 2 -66.39 4.87 35.40
CA GLN A 2 -65.65 4.45 34.19
C GLN A 2 -64.43 5.34 33.80
N GLN A 3 -64.40 6.61 34.23
CA GLN A 3 -63.26 7.51 34.00
C GLN A 3 -62.04 7.18 34.89
N VAL A 4 -62.26 6.82 36.16
CA VAL A 4 -61.18 6.52 37.11
C VAL A 4 -60.38 5.26 36.69
N SER A 5 -61.06 4.23 36.17
CA SER A 5 -60.38 3.04 35.63
C SER A 5 -59.55 3.32 34.37
N ARG A 6 -59.93 4.29 33.55
CA ARG A 6 -59.14 4.68 32.36
C ARG A 6 -57.88 5.44 32.78
N THR A 7 -57.98 6.33 33.76
CA THR A 7 -56.82 7.07 34.28
C THR A 7 -55.81 6.14 34.96
N ALA A 8 -56.27 5.16 35.72
CA ALA A 8 -55.40 4.15 36.35
C ALA A 8 -54.68 3.26 35.33
N ALA A 9 -55.34 2.86 34.23
CA ALA A 9 -54.70 2.09 33.16
C ALA A 9 -53.60 2.89 32.42
N ILE A 10 -53.80 4.20 32.24
CA ILE A 10 -52.80 5.10 31.63
C ILE A 10 -51.59 5.30 32.56
N GLU A 11 -51.82 5.46 33.86
CA GLU A 11 -50.76 5.53 34.88
C GLU A 11 -49.94 4.24 34.97
N LEU A 12 -50.57 3.07 34.87
CA LEU A 12 -49.89 1.77 34.85
C LEU A 12 -49.06 1.54 33.58
N SER A 13 -49.41 2.16 32.44
CA SER A 13 -48.67 2.06 31.18
C SER A 13 -47.52 3.07 31.05
N LYS A 14 -47.56 4.18 31.79
CA LYS A 14 -46.51 5.24 31.79
C LYS A 14 -45.09 4.73 32.05
N PRO A 15 -44.81 3.86 33.05
CA PRO A 15 -43.45 3.40 33.32
C PRO A 15 -42.89 2.53 32.20
N ALA A 16 -43.71 1.67 31.59
CA ALA A 16 -43.31 0.88 30.43
C ALA A 16 -43.05 1.74 29.18
N LEU A 17 -43.86 2.79 28.96
CA LEU A 17 -43.63 3.75 27.88
C LEU A 17 -42.33 4.54 28.11
N ASN A 18 -42.11 5.05 29.32
CA ASN A 18 -40.89 5.78 29.68
C ASN A 18 -39.65 4.90 29.46
N GLN A 19 -39.68 3.63 29.89
CA GLN A 19 -38.58 2.70 29.71
C GLN A 19 -38.25 2.41 28.23
N ASN A 20 -39.28 2.24 27.39
CA ASN A 20 -39.10 2.07 25.95
C ASN A 20 -38.53 3.34 25.31
N LEU A 21 -39.00 4.53 25.72
CA LEU A 21 -38.46 5.79 25.22
C LEU A 21 -37.02 6.00 25.66
N LEU A 22 -36.66 5.65 26.90
CA LEU A 22 -35.29 5.72 27.40
C LEU A 22 -34.36 4.80 26.63
N PHE A 23 -34.77 3.56 26.36
CA PHE A 23 -34.02 2.62 25.53
C PHE A 23 -33.89 3.10 24.07
N LEU A 24 -34.95 3.65 23.49
CA LEU A 24 -34.92 4.21 22.13
C LEU A 24 -34.02 5.45 22.05
N VAL A 25 -34.02 6.31 23.08
CA VAL A 25 -33.14 7.47 23.15
C VAL A 25 -31.69 7.02 23.33
N GLU A 26 -31.41 6.09 24.24
CA GLU A 26 -30.08 5.52 24.46
C GLU A 26 -29.53 4.86 23.19
N SER A 27 -30.33 4.04 22.52
CA SER A 27 -29.93 3.37 21.27
C SER A 27 -29.68 4.38 20.13
N ASN A 28 -30.46 5.45 20.02
CA ASN A 28 -30.26 6.50 19.03
C ASN A 28 -29.00 7.35 19.33
N VAL A 29 -28.75 7.67 20.60
CA VAL A 29 -27.55 8.42 21.02
C VAL A 29 -26.31 7.60 20.73
N ASN A 30 -26.29 6.32 21.11
CA ASN A 30 -25.17 5.43 20.88
C ASN A 30 -24.91 5.22 19.38
N HIS A 31 -25.97 5.09 18.57
CA HIS A 31 -25.83 4.98 17.10
C HIS A 31 -25.24 6.25 16.46
N LYS A 32 -25.65 7.44 16.92
CA LYS A 32 -25.12 8.72 16.43
C LYS A 32 -23.64 8.90 16.82
N GLU A 33 -23.26 8.52 18.03
CA GLU A 33 -21.87 8.60 18.50
C GLU A 33 -20.95 7.65 17.73
N LEU A 34 -21.38 6.40 17.51
CA LEU A 34 -20.65 5.43 16.69
C LEU A 34 -20.49 5.90 15.24
N HIS A 35 -21.50 6.57 14.68
CA HIS A 35 -21.43 7.16 13.35
C HIS A 35 -20.36 8.26 13.26
N GLU A 36 -20.36 9.21 14.19
CA GLU A 36 -19.40 10.31 14.22
C GLU A 36 -17.96 9.82 14.45
N LYS A 37 -17.78 8.84 15.35
CA LYS A 37 -16.50 8.17 15.56
C LYS A 37 -16.02 7.43 14.30
N GLY A 38 -16.91 6.72 13.62
CA GLY A 38 -16.60 6.01 12.38
C GLY A 38 -16.21 6.95 11.25
N GLU A 39 -16.96 8.04 11.05
CA GLU A 39 -16.64 9.08 10.07
C GLU A 39 -15.25 9.67 10.32
N LYS A 40 -14.96 10.06 11.57
CA LYS A 40 -13.66 10.61 11.95
C LYS A 40 -12.54 9.60 11.68
N TRP A 41 -12.71 8.35 12.11
CA TRP A 41 -11.73 7.29 11.90
C TRP A 41 -11.44 7.07 10.41
N MET A 42 -12.46 7.08 9.55
CA MET A 42 -12.29 6.92 8.10
C MET A 42 -11.54 8.09 7.47
N LYS A 43 -11.82 9.34 7.90
CA LYS A 43 -11.10 10.53 7.41
C LYS A 43 -9.66 10.57 7.87
N ASP A 44 -9.39 10.24 9.13
CA ASP A 44 -8.03 10.16 9.66
C ASP A 44 -7.23 9.11 8.89
N THR A 45 -7.82 7.94 8.67
CA THR A 45 -7.23 6.84 7.90
C THR A 45 -6.98 7.21 6.43
N ALA A 46 -7.97 7.83 5.76
CA ALA A 46 -7.83 8.28 4.36
C ALA A 46 -6.71 9.32 4.21
N SER A 47 -6.55 10.22 5.18
CA SER A 47 -5.46 11.22 5.18
C SER A 47 -4.09 10.55 5.24
N SER A 48 -3.92 9.55 6.11
CA SER A 48 -2.67 8.78 6.16
C SER A 48 -2.37 8.07 4.84
N TYR A 49 -3.37 7.46 4.21
CA TYR A 49 -3.17 6.77 2.92
C TYR A 49 -2.85 7.73 1.76
N ILE A 50 -3.40 8.95 1.73
CA ILE A 50 -3.03 9.96 0.71
C ILE A 50 -1.54 10.30 0.80
N ILE A 51 -1.00 10.45 2.01
CA ILE A 51 0.43 10.73 2.22
C ILE A 51 1.27 9.57 1.70
N VAL A 52 0.89 8.33 2.03
CA VAL A 52 1.56 7.12 1.55
C VAL A 52 1.49 7.02 0.03
N ASN A 53 0.32 7.24 -0.58
CA ASN A 53 0.15 7.19 -2.04
C ASN A 53 1.01 8.26 -2.74
N ALA A 54 1.06 9.49 -2.21
CA ALA A 54 1.90 10.56 -2.75
C ALA A 54 3.40 10.17 -2.70
N LEU A 55 3.84 9.47 -1.65
CA LEU A 55 5.18 8.93 -1.56
C LEU A 55 5.44 7.89 -2.66
N PHE A 56 4.54 6.92 -2.84
CA PHE A 56 4.65 5.93 -3.93
C PHE A 56 4.72 6.59 -5.31
N ILE A 57 3.85 7.57 -5.58
CA ILE A 57 3.86 8.31 -6.85
C ILE A 57 5.22 8.97 -7.09
N THR A 58 5.78 9.60 -6.05
CA THR A 58 7.08 10.28 -6.16
C THR A 58 8.23 9.29 -6.42
N ILE A 59 8.26 8.16 -5.70
CA ILE A 59 9.31 7.13 -5.85
C ILE A 59 9.24 6.49 -7.24
N MET A 60 8.05 6.13 -7.73
CA MET A 60 7.86 5.52 -9.05
C MET A 60 8.16 6.49 -10.18
N PHE A 61 7.70 7.74 -10.07
CA PHE A 61 8.04 8.78 -11.03
C PHE A 61 9.57 8.97 -11.14
N ALA A 62 10.29 9.01 -10.01
CA ALA A 62 11.74 9.06 -10.02
C ALA A 62 12.36 7.78 -10.63
N ALA A 63 11.85 6.60 -10.28
CA ALA A 63 12.36 5.32 -10.77
C ALA A 63 12.31 5.23 -12.31
N THR A 64 11.22 5.68 -12.95
CA THR A 64 11.09 5.71 -14.42
C THR A 64 12.23 6.48 -15.11
N PHE A 65 12.73 7.58 -14.53
CA PHE A 65 13.81 8.38 -15.14
C PHE A 65 15.22 7.99 -14.72
N ILE A 66 15.38 7.27 -13.60
CA ILE A 66 16.69 6.89 -13.07
C ILE A 66 17.18 5.56 -13.67
N VAL A 67 16.32 4.79 -14.37
CA VAL A 67 16.74 3.54 -14.99
C VAL A 67 17.81 3.80 -16.06
N PRO A 68 18.97 3.14 -15.98
CA PRO A 68 20.06 3.32 -16.93
C PRO A 68 19.64 2.77 -18.30
N GLY A 69 19.08 3.64 -19.15
CA GLY A 69 18.59 3.30 -20.49
C GLY A 69 19.58 3.63 -21.61
N GLY A 70 20.89 3.59 -21.35
CA GLY A 70 21.96 4.18 -22.17
C GLY A 70 21.80 4.03 -23.69
N ASN A 71 22.29 4.99 -24.48
CA ASN A 71 22.24 4.97 -25.95
C ASN A 71 23.32 4.06 -26.56
N ASN A 72 22.96 3.26 -27.56
CA ASN A 72 23.91 2.48 -28.34
C ASN A 72 24.59 3.42 -29.34
N GLN A 73 25.90 3.63 -29.18
CA GLN A 73 26.65 4.63 -29.93
C GLN A 73 26.70 4.33 -31.45
N GLU A 74 26.46 3.09 -31.86
CA GLU A 74 26.45 2.71 -33.29
C GLU A 74 25.09 2.86 -33.97
N THR A 75 23.97 2.66 -33.26
CA THR A 75 22.63 2.63 -33.86
C THR A 75 21.77 3.85 -33.52
N ARG A 76 22.23 4.76 -32.65
CA ARG A 76 21.47 5.92 -32.11
C ARG A 76 20.19 5.55 -31.34
N PHE A 77 19.98 4.27 -31.04
CA PHE A 77 18.84 3.81 -30.27
C PHE A 77 19.25 3.48 -28.82
N PRO A 78 18.44 3.87 -27.81
CA PRO A 78 18.60 3.42 -26.43
C PRO A 78 18.73 1.89 -26.34
N ILE A 79 19.83 1.41 -25.78
CA ILE A 79 20.24 0.00 -25.60
C ILE A 79 19.11 -0.82 -24.98
N PHE A 80 18.37 -0.21 -24.05
CA PHE A 80 17.31 -0.89 -23.31
C PHE A 80 15.90 -0.71 -23.88
N LEU A 81 15.68 0.14 -24.90
CA LEU A 81 14.31 0.35 -25.43
C LEU A 81 13.73 -0.87 -26.17
N ASN A 82 14.56 -1.75 -26.71
CA ASN A 82 14.12 -2.91 -27.49
C ASN A 82 14.08 -4.23 -26.70
N GLU A 83 14.49 -4.22 -25.43
CA GLU A 83 14.43 -5.40 -24.56
C GLU A 83 13.01 -5.54 -24.02
N GLU A 84 12.39 -6.71 -24.25
CA GLU A 84 11.02 -7.04 -23.80
C GLU A 84 10.83 -6.75 -22.30
N LEU A 85 11.89 -6.96 -21.51
CA LEU A 85 11.93 -6.73 -20.07
C LEU A 85 11.82 -5.25 -19.69
N PHE A 86 12.42 -4.34 -20.47
CA PHE A 86 12.35 -2.91 -20.22
C PHE A 86 10.95 -2.36 -20.55
N MET A 87 10.33 -2.87 -21.62
CA MET A 87 8.97 -2.50 -21.96
C MET A 87 7.97 -2.95 -20.90
N VAL A 88 8.15 -4.16 -20.35
CA VAL A 88 7.38 -4.67 -19.20
C VAL A 88 7.65 -3.85 -17.94
N PHE A 89 8.90 -3.45 -17.69
CA PHE A 89 9.25 -2.57 -16.57
C PHE A 89 8.50 -1.23 -16.64
N ILE A 90 8.59 -0.51 -17.77
CA ILE A 90 7.92 0.79 -17.95
C ILE A 90 6.40 0.65 -17.88
N ALA A 91 5.83 -0.40 -18.50
CA ALA A 91 4.39 -0.64 -18.43
C ALA A 91 3.92 -0.92 -17.00
N SER A 92 4.68 -1.73 -16.24
CA SER A 92 4.39 -2.06 -14.85
C SER A 92 4.50 -0.81 -13.95
N ASP A 93 5.53 0.01 -14.14
CA ASP A 93 5.70 1.26 -13.38
C ASP A 93 4.55 2.25 -13.64
N ALA A 94 4.14 2.39 -14.91
CA ALA A 94 3.01 3.22 -15.29
C ALA A 94 1.68 2.73 -14.69
N ILE A 95 1.40 1.42 -14.74
CA ILE A 95 0.19 0.84 -14.13
C ILE A 95 0.19 1.09 -12.62
N SER A 96 1.33 0.92 -11.95
CA SER A 96 1.47 1.21 -10.53
C SER A 96 1.19 2.68 -10.22
N LEU A 97 1.74 3.60 -11.01
CA LEU A 97 1.53 5.05 -10.88
C LEU A 97 0.05 5.44 -11.04
N PHE A 98 -0.60 4.98 -12.11
CA PHE A 98 -2.01 5.27 -12.35
C PHE A 98 -2.91 4.67 -11.26
N SER A 99 -2.62 3.45 -10.82
CA SER A 99 -3.39 2.79 -9.75
C SER A 99 -3.23 3.51 -8.41
N SER A 100 -2.01 3.92 -8.05
CA SER A 100 -1.74 4.71 -6.84
C SER A 100 -2.39 6.09 -6.90
N ALA A 101 -2.34 6.79 -8.04
CA ALA A 101 -3.01 8.07 -8.24
C ALA A 101 -4.54 7.94 -8.14
N THR A 102 -5.12 6.89 -8.73
CA THR A 102 -6.56 6.60 -8.63
C THR A 102 -6.97 6.31 -7.18
N SER A 103 -6.16 5.54 -6.45
CA SER A 103 -6.35 5.29 -5.01
C SER A 103 -6.29 6.60 -4.21
N ALA A 104 -5.32 7.47 -4.48
CA ALA A 104 -5.20 8.78 -3.83
C ALA A 104 -6.42 9.66 -4.07
N LEU A 105 -6.93 9.70 -5.31
CA LEU A 105 -8.16 10.41 -5.65
C LEU A 105 -9.38 9.85 -4.92
N MET A 106 -9.49 8.53 -4.79
CA MET A 106 -10.58 7.90 -4.02
C MET A 106 -10.52 8.28 -2.54
N PHE A 107 -9.34 8.27 -1.92
CA PHE A 107 -9.18 8.73 -0.54
C PHE A 107 -9.43 10.24 -0.40
N LEU A 108 -9.03 11.04 -1.38
CA LEU A 108 -9.32 12.46 -1.41
C LEU A 108 -10.83 12.72 -1.51
N CYS A 109 -11.55 11.95 -2.33
CA CYS A 109 -13.00 11.99 -2.38
C CYS A 109 -13.64 11.66 -1.02
N ILE A 110 -13.04 10.79 -0.21
CA ILE A 110 -13.51 10.49 1.16
C ILE A 110 -13.30 11.71 2.07
N LEU A 111 -12.18 12.43 1.95
CA LEU A 111 -11.92 13.63 2.75
C LEU A 111 -12.80 14.83 2.35
N THR A 112 -13.00 15.02 1.04
CA THR A 112 -13.74 16.18 0.50
C THR A 112 -15.25 15.98 0.51
N SER A 113 -15.75 14.75 0.61
CA SER A 113 -17.18 14.47 0.69
C SER A 113 -17.81 15.13 1.91
N ARG A 114 -18.74 16.07 1.68
CA ARG A 114 -19.58 16.70 2.71
C ARG A 114 -20.87 15.88 2.81
N TYR A 115 -20.99 15.08 3.86
CA TYR A 115 -22.00 14.04 3.89
C TYR A 115 -23.42 14.52 4.17
N ALA A 116 -24.35 14.05 3.33
CA ALA A 116 -25.74 13.84 3.73
C ALA A 116 -25.80 12.54 4.56
N LYS A 117 -26.48 12.59 5.71
CA LYS A 117 -26.53 11.51 6.73
C LYS A 117 -27.00 10.14 6.20
N ASP A 118 -27.70 10.09 5.07
CA ASP A 118 -28.38 8.87 4.63
C ASP A 118 -27.57 8.01 3.64
N ASP A 119 -26.62 8.58 2.88
CA ASP A 119 -25.79 7.85 1.90
C ASP A 119 -24.40 7.46 2.45
N PHE A 120 -24.04 7.94 3.64
CA PHE A 120 -22.72 7.76 4.26
C PHE A 120 -22.38 6.29 4.49
N LEU A 121 -23.31 5.56 5.14
CA LEU A 121 -23.03 4.25 5.72
C LEU A 121 -22.70 3.17 4.69
N LYS A 122 -23.16 3.32 3.44
CA LYS A 122 -22.93 2.31 2.38
C LYS A 122 -21.95 2.80 1.32
N SER A 123 -22.08 4.04 0.87
CA SER A 123 -21.22 4.55 -0.21
C SER A 123 -19.79 4.74 0.25
N LEU A 124 -19.59 5.07 1.53
CA LEU A 124 -18.28 5.44 2.00
C LEU A 124 -17.35 4.27 2.31
N PRO A 125 -17.78 3.24 3.05
CA PRO A 125 -16.94 2.05 3.24
C PRO A 125 -16.60 1.41 1.90
N THR A 126 -17.52 1.47 0.93
CA THR A 126 -17.30 0.98 -0.43
C THR A 126 -16.18 1.74 -1.15
N LYS A 127 -16.18 3.09 -1.12
CA LYS A 127 -15.09 3.90 -1.69
C LYS A 127 -13.75 3.60 -1.01
N MET A 128 -13.76 3.40 0.31
CA MET A 128 -12.56 3.04 1.07
C MET A 128 -12.01 1.68 0.62
N ILE A 129 -12.87 0.66 0.48
CA ILE A 129 -12.47 -0.67 0.01
C ILE A 129 -11.91 -0.61 -1.42
N ILE A 130 -12.55 0.15 -2.33
CA ILE A 130 -12.06 0.32 -3.70
C ILE A 130 -10.69 0.99 -3.70
N GLY A 131 -10.51 2.07 -2.92
CA GLY A 131 -9.24 2.77 -2.78
C GLY A 131 -8.11 1.89 -2.22
N LEU A 132 -8.39 1.08 -1.20
CA LEU A 132 -7.43 0.10 -0.66
C LEU A 132 -7.13 -1.02 -1.66
N SER A 133 -8.12 -1.48 -2.41
CA SER A 133 -7.93 -2.57 -3.38
C SER A 133 -7.01 -2.14 -4.52
N THR A 134 -7.22 -0.95 -5.08
CA THR A 134 -6.35 -0.39 -6.13
C THR A 134 -4.95 -0.07 -5.60
N PHE A 135 -4.82 0.32 -4.33
CA PHE A 135 -3.53 0.48 -3.68
C PHE A 135 -2.77 -0.85 -3.59
N PHE A 136 -3.42 -1.94 -3.19
CA PHE A 136 -2.78 -3.26 -3.13
C PHE A 136 -2.30 -3.74 -4.50
N ILE A 137 -3.10 -3.50 -5.55
CA ILE A 137 -2.72 -3.80 -6.94
C ILE A 137 -1.48 -2.99 -7.36
N SER A 138 -1.39 -1.72 -6.98
CA SER A 138 -0.19 -0.89 -7.22
C SER A 138 1.05 -1.50 -6.57
N VAL A 139 0.98 -1.88 -5.29
CA VAL A 139 2.10 -2.50 -4.57
C VAL A 139 2.54 -3.81 -5.22
N ALA A 140 1.60 -4.68 -5.61
CA ALA A 140 1.92 -5.92 -6.30
C ALA A 140 2.61 -5.67 -7.64
N THR A 141 2.09 -4.72 -8.43
CA THR A 141 2.65 -4.33 -9.73
C THR A 141 4.05 -3.72 -9.58
N MET A 142 4.28 -2.96 -8.51
CA MET A 142 5.58 -2.39 -8.19
C MET A 142 6.62 -3.47 -7.82
N MET A 143 6.23 -4.52 -7.08
CA MET A 143 7.13 -5.64 -6.78
C MET A 143 7.58 -6.36 -8.06
N VAL A 144 6.68 -6.47 -9.04
CA VAL A 144 7.00 -7.01 -10.37
C VAL A 144 7.96 -6.09 -11.11
N ALA A 145 7.68 -4.78 -11.17
CA ALA A 145 8.57 -3.79 -11.79
C ALA A 145 9.98 -3.81 -11.19
N PHE A 146 10.08 -3.87 -9.86
CA PHE A 146 11.36 -3.98 -9.17
C PHE A 146 12.14 -5.25 -9.55
N SER A 147 11.45 -6.37 -9.70
CA SER A 147 12.07 -7.64 -10.12
C SER A 147 12.65 -7.55 -11.53
N PHE A 148 11.92 -6.95 -12.48
CA PHE A 148 12.43 -6.70 -13.84
C PHE A 148 13.57 -5.69 -13.84
N ALA A 149 13.48 -4.62 -13.05
CA ALA A 149 14.56 -3.64 -12.91
C ALA A 149 15.86 -4.27 -12.42
N LEU A 150 15.78 -5.16 -11.40
CA LEU A 150 16.93 -5.92 -10.94
C LEU A 150 17.48 -6.84 -12.02
N PHE A 151 16.60 -7.54 -12.74
CA PHE A 151 17.03 -8.44 -13.81
C PHE A 151 17.76 -7.66 -14.92
N ILE A 152 17.23 -6.52 -15.36
CA ILE A 152 17.87 -5.64 -16.34
C ILE A 152 19.22 -5.14 -15.82
N MET A 153 19.27 -4.65 -14.57
CA MET A 153 20.50 -4.11 -13.97
C MET A 153 21.59 -5.18 -13.74
N LEU A 154 21.20 -6.43 -13.47
CA LEU A 154 22.10 -7.56 -13.29
C LEU A 154 22.54 -8.19 -14.62
N SER A 155 21.68 -8.17 -15.65
CA SER A 155 21.98 -8.72 -16.97
C SER A 155 23.16 -8.00 -17.63
N ASP A 156 23.31 -6.70 -17.41
CA ASP A 156 24.45 -5.91 -17.91
C ASP A 156 25.71 -6.02 -17.02
N LYS A 157 25.61 -6.71 -15.88
CA LYS A 157 26.64 -6.78 -14.82
C LYS A 157 27.10 -8.20 -14.49
N SER A 158 27.14 -9.10 -15.47
CA SER A 158 27.92 -10.34 -15.34
C SER A 158 29.38 -10.06 -14.89
N TRP A 159 29.91 -8.86 -15.14
CA TRP A 159 31.23 -8.40 -14.67
C TRP A 159 31.35 -8.14 -13.15
N ILE A 160 30.24 -7.94 -12.40
CA ILE A 160 30.29 -7.71 -10.94
C ILE A 160 30.21 -9.01 -10.13
N ILE A 161 29.59 -10.05 -10.69
CA ILE A 161 29.53 -11.37 -10.06
C ILE A 161 30.91 -12.05 -10.11
N THR A 162 31.67 -11.83 -11.20
CA THR A 162 33.03 -12.36 -11.39
C THR A 162 34.03 -11.99 -10.28
N PRO A 163 34.21 -10.72 -9.86
CA PRO A 163 35.16 -10.37 -8.81
C PRO A 163 34.73 -10.88 -7.43
N ILE A 164 33.43 -11.05 -7.16
CA ILE A 164 32.95 -11.60 -5.88
C ILE A 164 33.30 -13.09 -5.79
N ILE A 165 33.12 -13.84 -6.87
CA ILE A 165 33.52 -15.26 -6.95
C ILE A 165 35.04 -15.38 -6.94
N PHE A 166 35.76 -14.54 -7.69
CA PHE A 166 37.22 -14.52 -7.75
C PHE A 166 37.86 -14.14 -6.40
N LEU A 167 37.28 -13.20 -5.65
CA LEU A 167 37.75 -12.85 -4.30
C LEU A 167 37.52 -13.98 -3.29
N ALA A 168 36.41 -14.69 -3.37
CA ALA A 168 36.16 -15.86 -2.53
C ALA A 168 37.16 -16.99 -2.82
N GLU A 169 37.50 -17.18 -4.09
CA GLU A 169 38.46 -18.18 -4.55
C GLU A 169 39.90 -17.80 -4.17
N GLU A 170 40.30 -16.53 -4.32
CA GLU A 170 41.62 -16.05 -3.92
C GLU A 170 41.82 -16.05 -2.39
N TYR A 171 40.77 -15.78 -1.59
CA TYR A 171 40.86 -15.86 -0.12
C TYR A 171 41.05 -17.31 0.36
N SER A 172 40.39 -18.27 -0.30
CA SER A 172 40.53 -19.70 -0.02
C SER A 172 41.90 -20.23 -0.44
N ILE A 173 42.39 -19.82 -1.63
CA ILE A 173 43.73 -20.17 -2.10
C ILE A 173 44.80 -19.53 -1.22
N ARG A 174 44.66 -18.28 -0.77
CA ARG A 174 45.65 -17.62 0.10
C ARG A 174 45.72 -18.23 1.51
N LYS A 175 44.59 -18.71 2.05
CA LYS A 175 44.55 -19.47 3.33
C LYS A 175 45.16 -20.86 3.19
N SER A 176 44.84 -21.58 2.09
CA SER A 176 45.48 -22.84 1.71
C SER A 176 46.99 -22.66 1.52
N ASN A 177 47.37 -21.56 0.83
CA ASN A 177 48.73 -21.14 0.54
C ASN A 177 49.44 -20.48 1.78
N SER A 178 48.81 -20.44 2.95
CA SER A 178 49.48 -20.10 4.19
C SER A 178 49.68 -21.36 5.02
N GLY A 179 48.64 -22.20 5.15
CA GLY A 179 48.65 -23.50 5.83
C GLY A 179 49.76 -24.46 5.37
N TYR A 180 49.97 -24.62 4.06
CA TYR A 180 51.03 -25.51 3.55
C TYR A 180 52.46 -25.00 3.83
N LYS A 181 52.67 -23.68 3.95
CA LYS A 181 53.99 -23.11 4.31
C LYS A 181 54.32 -23.34 5.78
N ILE A 182 53.33 -23.23 6.66
CA ILE A 182 53.49 -23.50 8.10
C ILE A 182 53.73 -25.00 8.37
N LEU A 183 53.02 -25.89 7.66
CA LEU A 183 53.22 -27.33 7.74
C LEU A 183 54.59 -27.77 7.21
N LYS A 184 55.06 -27.17 6.10
CA LYS A 184 56.40 -27.44 5.55
C LYS A 184 57.53 -26.87 6.41
N ALA A 185 57.30 -25.79 7.15
CA ALA A 185 58.27 -25.22 8.09
C ALA A 185 58.40 -26.04 9.39
N TYR A 186 57.38 -26.83 9.74
CA TYR A 186 57.37 -27.69 10.94
C TYR A 186 57.80 -29.14 10.67
N ASN A 187 58.12 -29.49 9.42
CA ASN A 187 58.68 -30.79 9.00
C ASN A 187 58.05 -32.02 9.67
N ILE A 188 56.72 -32.09 9.63
CA ILE A 188 55.95 -33.34 9.77
C ILE A 188 55.77 -33.94 8.38
#